data_AF-A0A351C0V1-F1
#
_entry.id   AF-A0A351C0V1-F1
#
_cell.length_a   1.000
_cell.length_b   1.000
_cell.length_c   1.000
_cell.angle_alpha   90.00
_cell.angle_beta   90.00
_cell.angle_gamma   90.00
#
_symmetry.space_group_name_H-M   'P 1'
#
loop_
_entity.id
_entity.type
_entity.pdbx_description
1 polymer ?
#
loop_
_entity_poly.entity_id
_entity_poly.type
_entity_poly.pdbx_seq_one_letter_code
_entity_poly.pdbx_strand_id
1 'polypeptide(L)'
;VSIGNNEIIYIGGNIYSERNIVKYSLTTRTGQSIIPQPTGGLNYGISYDNENSRIYVCVAAADYVSNGRFRVYGNTGSLIKEFIITGGITPRRIALKK
;
A
#
# COMPACT_ATOMS: atom_id res chain seq x y z
N VAL A 1 -8.33 -1.74 1.16
CA VAL A 1 -8.94 -0.43 1.52
C VAL A 1 -8.79 -0.25 3.02
N SER A 2 -8.52 0.96 3.50
CA SER A 2 -8.56 1.28 4.92
C SER A 2 -9.19 2.66 5.15
N ILE A 3 -9.82 2.87 6.31
CA ILE A 3 -10.67 4.03 6.59
C ILE A 3 -10.18 4.70 7.88
N GLY A 4 -9.99 6.02 7.86
CA GLY A 4 -9.70 6.84 9.03
C GLY A 4 -9.93 8.33 8.73
N ASN A 5 -10.49 9.09 9.68
CA ASN A 5 -10.66 10.55 9.60
C ASN A 5 -11.31 11.09 8.29
N ASN A 6 -12.46 10.54 7.87
CA ASN A 6 -13.10 10.88 6.59
C ASN A 6 -12.23 10.63 5.33
N GLU A 7 -11.19 9.81 5.45
CA GLU A 7 -10.34 9.42 4.34
C GLU A 7 -10.46 7.92 4.07
N ILE A 8 -10.43 7.57 2.79
CA ILE A 8 -10.24 6.20 2.32
C ILE A 8 -8.85 6.11 1.70
N ILE A 9 -8.06 5.14 2.16
CA ILE A 9 -6.79 4.79 1.53
C ILE A 9 -6.97 3.46 0.78
N TYR A 10 -6.71 3.47 -0.52
CA TYR A 10 -6.88 2.30 -1.38
C TYR A 10 -5.80 2.21 -2.45
N ILE A 11 -5.62 1.00 -2.99
CA ILE A 11 -4.78 0.74 -4.14
C ILE A 11 -5.62 1.01 -5.39
N GLY A 12 -5.22 1.96 -6.22
CA GLY A 12 -5.88 2.25 -7.50
C GLY A 12 -5.52 1.25 -8.59
N GLY A 13 -6.24 1.28 -9.71
CA GLY A 13 -6.04 0.36 -10.83
C GLY A 13 -6.96 -0.86 -10.77
N ASN A 14 -6.58 -1.95 -11.45
CA ASN A 14 -7.28 -3.23 -11.39
C ASN A 14 -6.39 -4.30 -10.73
N ILE A 15 -6.98 -5.46 -10.39
CA ILE A 15 -6.33 -6.58 -9.66
C ILE A 15 -5.15 -7.26 -10.39
N TYR A 16 -4.84 -6.85 -11.62
CA TYR A 16 -3.70 -7.36 -12.41
C TYR A 16 -2.76 -6.23 -12.89
N SER A 17 -3.06 -4.99 -12.51
CA SER A 17 -2.30 -3.79 -12.84
C SER A 17 -2.48 -2.76 -11.74
N GLU A 18 -2.31 -3.19 -10.49
CA GLU A 18 -2.41 -2.31 -9.35
C GLU A 18 -1.41 -1.16 -9.47
N ARG A 19 -1.94 0.05 -9.36
CA ARG A 19 -1.21 1.29 -9.59
C ARG A 19 -0.85 1.94 -8.25
N ASN A 20 -0.93 3.26 -8.24
CA ASN A 20 -0.63 4.09 -7.11
C ASN A 20 -1.60 3.83 -5.96
N ILE A 21 -1.14 4.06 -4.73
CA ILE A 21 -2.01 4.16 -3.58
C ILE A 21 -2.59 5.56 -3.55
N VAL A 22 -3.91 5.63 -3.45
CA VAL A 22 -4.70 6.84 -3.47
C VAL A 22 -5.27 7.06 -2.07
N LYS A 23 -5.14 8.30 -1.60
CA LYS A 23 -5.90 8.82 -0.47
C LYS A 23 -7.07 9.63 -1.02
N TYR A 24 -8.28 9.27 -0.63
CA TYR A 24 -9.51 9.90 -1.06
C TYR A 24 -10.23 10.53 0.12
N SER A 25 -10.48 11.83 0.01
CA SER A 25 -11.25 12.57 1.01
C SER A 25 -12.73 12.39 0.74
N LEU A 26 -13.46 11.89 1.74
CA LEU A 26 -14.93 11.78 1.69
C LEU A 26 -15.61 13.16 1.76
N THR A 27 -14.91 14.16 2.29
CA THR A 27 -15.42 15.54 2.42
C THR A 27 -15.37 16.28 1.08
N THR A 28 -14.20 16.33 0.45
CA THR A 28 -14.00 17.04 -0.82
C THR A 28 -14.32 16.18 -2.04
N ARG A 29 -14.49 14.87 -1.85
CA ARG A 29 -14.70 13.87 -2.90
C ARG A 29 -13.58 13.83 -3.94
N THR A 30 -12.36 14.16 -3.52
CA THR A 30 -11.18 14.17 -4.37
C THR A 30 -10.18 13.11 -3.95
N GLY A 31 -9.50 12.52 -4.94
CA GLY A 31 -8.44 11.54 -4.73
C GLY A 31 -7.08 12.11 -5.07
N GLN A 32 -6.08 11.80 -4.24
CA GLN A 32 -4.68 12.13 -4.48
C GLN A 32 -3.83 10.86 -4.45
N SER A 33 -3.03 10.67 -5.49
CA SER A 33 -1.97 9.64 -5.49
C SER A 33 -0.89 10.04 -4.50
N ILE A 34 -0.67 9.22 -3.47
CA ILE A 34 0.32 9.51 -2.41
C ILE A 34 1.52 8.56 -2.44
N ILE A 35 1.37 7.35 -3.00
CA ILE A 35 2.49 6.42 -3.18
C ILE A 35 2.43 5.90 -4.63
N PRO A 36 3.47 6.10 -5.44
CA PRO A 36 3.47 5.63 -6.82
C PRO A 36 3.50 4.09 -6.89
N GLN A 37 3.12 3.54 -8.03
CA GLN A 37 3.40 2.15 -8.35
C GLN A 37 4.92 1.90 -8.26
N PRO A 38 5.37 0.82 -7.59
CA PRO A 38 6.78 0.49 -7.52
C PRO A 38 7.33 0.08 -8.88
N THR A 39 8.54 0.53 -9.21
CA THR A 39 9.27 0.07 -10.41
C THR A 39 9.45 -1.45 -10.36
N GLY A 40 9.00 -2.13 -11.41
CA GLY A 40 9.08 -3.60 -11.52
C GLY A 40 8.16 -4.37 -10.56
N GLY A 41 7.14 -3.71 -9.99
CA GLY A 41 6.22 -4.35 -9.06
C GLY A 41 4.82 -3.75 -9.05
N LEU A 42 4.00 -4.29 -8.15
CA LEU A 42 2.60 -3.91 -7.96
C LEU A 42 2.33 -3.68 -6.47
N ASN A 43 1.60 -2.62 -6.15
CA ASN A 43 1.06 -2.45 -4.79
C ASN A 43 -0.09 -3.47 -4.62
N TYR A 44 0.01 -4.42 -3.69
CA TYR A 44 -0.92 -5.56 -3.67
C TYR A 44 -1.77 -5.63 -2.41
N GLY A 45 -1.12 -5.52 -1.25
CA GLY A 45 -1.79 -5.51 0.06
C GLY A 45 -1.64 -4.15 0.72
N ILE A 46 -2.68 -3.69 1.42
CA ILE A 46 -2.65 -2.42 2.15
C ILE A 46 -3.36 -2.52 3.49
N SER A 47 -2.78 -1.90 4.52
CA SER A 47 -3.45 -1.62 5.78
C SER A 47 -3.04 -0.25 6.31
N TYR A 48 -3.86 0.36 7.16
CA TYR A 48 -3.59 1.66 7.76
C TYR A 48 -3.74 1.57 9.28
N ASP A 49 -2.72 2.02 9.98
CA ASP A 49 -2.74 2.22 11.42
C ASP A 49 -2.99 3.70 11.70
N ASN A 50 -4.17 3.96 12.27
CA ASN A 50 -4.62 5.30 12.60
C ASN A 50 -3.93 5.88 13.84
N GLU A 51 -3.47 5.03 14.77
CA GLU A 51 -2.84 5.47 16.01
C GLU A 51 -1.45 6.04 15.73
N ASN A 52 -0.69 5.35 14.88
CA ASN A 52 0.66 5.78 14.49
C ASN A 52 0.73 6.52 13.15
N SER A 53 -0.41 6.74 12.49
CA SER A 53 -0.49 7.39 11.17
C SER A 53 0.43 6.73 10.13
N ARG A 54 0.37 5.40 10.03
CA ARG A 54 1.21 4.58 9.15
C ARG A 54 0.40 3.83 8.10
N ILE A 55 0.93 3.79 6.88
CA ILE A 55 0.41 2.96 5.79
C ILE A 55 1.36 1.79 5.58
N TYR A 56 0.84 0.58 5.70
CA TYR A 56 1.59 -0.64 5.43
C TYR A 56 1.21 -1.18 4.06
N VAL A 57 2.22 -1.53 3.26
CA VAL A 57 2.04 -1.92 1.86
C VAL A 57 2.82 -3.19 1.58
N CYS A 58 2.13 -4.19 1.06
CA CYS A 58 2.75 -5.33 0.42
C CYS A 58 2.99 -5.00 -1.05
N VAL A 59 4.22 -5.20 -1.50
CA VAL A 59 4.61 -5.04 -2.89
C VAL A 59 4.87 -6.42 -3.49
N ALA A 60 4.13 -6.75 -4.53
CA ALA A 60 4.37 -7.89 -5.38
C ALA A 60 5.46 -7.58 -6.40
N ALA A 61 6.32 -8.55 -6.69
CA ALA A 61 7.11 -8.49 -7.91
C ALA A 61 6.18 -8.65 -9.12
N ALA A 62 6.49 -7.98 -10.24
CA ALA A 62 5.63 -8.02 -11.44
C ALA A 62 5.51 -9.42 -12.06
N ASP A 63 6.50 -10.28 -11.83
CA ASP A 63 6.50 -11.68 -12.27
C ASP A 63 5.76 -12.62 -11.31
N TYR A 64 5.35 -12.13 -10.13
CA TYR A 64 4.76 -12.91 -9.03
C TYR A 64 5.59 -14.11 -8.53
N VAL A 65 6.86 -14.19 -8.92
CA VAL A 65 7.79 -15.29 -8.60
C VAL A 65 9.01 -14.77 -7.84
N SER A 66 9.44 -13.54 -8.14
CA SER A 66 10.52 -12.89 -7.42
C SER A 66 10.12 -12.44 -6.01
N ASN A 67 11.13 -12.14 -5.19
CA ASN A 67 10.95 -11.67 -3.81
C ASN A 67 10.07 -10.41 -3.76
N GLY A 68 8.99 -10.49 -2.97
CA GLY A 68 8.15 -9.34 -2.66
C GLY A 68 8.80 -8.40 -1.65
N ARG A 69 8.10 -7.29 -1.35
CA ARG A 69 8.54 -6.34 -0.31
C ARG A 69 7.41 -6.01 0.63
N PHE A 70 7.77 -5.64 1.85
CA PHE A 70 6.86 -5.00 2.80
C PHE A 70 7.38 -3.60 3.08
N ARG A 71 6.55 -2.59 2.91
CA ARG A 71 6.92 -1.19 3.07
C ARG A 71 6.02 -0.51 4.08
N VAL A 72 6.64 0.37 4.87
CA VAL A 72 5.97 1.23 5.83
C VAL A 72 6.12 2.66 5.34
N TYR A 73 5.01 3.35 5.20
CA TYR A 73 4.95 4.74 4.77
C TYR A 73 4.29 5.60 5.84
N GLY A 74 4.63 6.89 5.86
CA GLY A 74 3.88 7.89 6.60
C GLY A 74 2.53 8.16 5.94
N ASN A 75 1.65 8.84 6.66
CA ASN A 75 0.31 9.17 6.17
C ASN A 75 0.28 10.05 4.90
N THR A 76 1.40 10.69 4.57
CA THR A 76 1.60 11.52 3.36
C THR A 76 2.26 10.75 2.20
N GLY A 77 2.60 9.47 2.39
CA GLY A 77 3.23 8.64 1.36
C GLY A 77 4.77 8.63 1.38
N SER A 78 5.40 9.26 2.36
CA SER A 78 6.86 9.19 2.55
C SER A 78 7.28 7.79 3.01
N LEU A 79 8.25 7.15 2.33
CA LEU A 79 8.77 5.84 2.75
C LEU A 79 9.54 5.99 4.06
N ILE A 80 9.21 5.15 5.04
CA ILE A 80 9.88 5.09 6.34
C ILE A 80 10.80 3.88 6.39
N LYS A 81 10.31 2.72 5.92
CA LYS A 81 11.05 1.46 6.00
C LYS A 81 10.63 0.50 4.91
N GLU A 82 11.59 -0.29 4.42
CA GLU A 82 11.38 -1.38 3.48
C GLU A 82 11.99 -2.67 4.05
N PHE A 83 11.30 -3.79 3.82
CA PHE A 83 11.75 -5.14 4.11
C PHE A 83 11.61 -5.98 2.86
N ILE A 84 12.65 -6.76 2.53
CA ILE A 84 12.59 -7.74 1.45
C ILE A 84 12.03 -9.04 2.03
N ILE A 85 11.02 -9.61 1.36
CA ILE A 85 10.46 -10.92 1.71
C ILE A 85 11.12 -11.95 0.79
N THR A 86 11.97 -12.79 1.37
CA THR A 86 12.75 -13.79 0.64
C THR A 86 11.96 -15.08 0.38
N GLY A 87 12.43 -15.89 -0.56
CA GLY A 87 11.86 -17.21 -0.88
C GLY A 87 10.81 -17.19 -2.00
N GLY A 88 10.81 -16.15 -2.85
CA GLY A 88 9.85 -16.03 -3.95
C GLY A 88 8.41 -15.79 -3.47
N ILE A 89 8.25 -15.31 -2.24
CA ILE A 89 6.95 -15.03 -1.65
C ILE A 89 6.59 -13.58 -1.89
N THR A 90 5.45 -13.38 -2.55
CA THR A 90 4.78 -12.08 -2.63
C THR A 90 3.78 -11.96 -1.49
N PRO A 91 3.97 -11.05 -0.51
CA PRO A 91 2.99 -10.83 0.53
C PRO A 91 1.73 -10.18 -0.06
N ARG A 92 0.54 -10.57 0.42
CA ARG A 92 -0.73 -10.12 -0.20
C ARG A 92 -1.74 -9.51 0.77
N ARG A 93 -1.63 -9.80 2.07
CA ARG A 93 -2.57 -9.34 3.09
C ARG A 93 -1.80 -8.88 4.33
N ILE A 94 -2.33 -7.86 4.98
CA ILE A 94 -1.77 -7.28 6.19
C ILE A 94 -2.90 -7.18 7.20
N ALA A 95 -2.75 -7.85 8.34
CA ALA A 95 -3.64 -7.72 9.48
C ALA A 95 -2.89 -6.99 10.59
N LEU A 96 -3.51 -5.96 11.17
CA LEU A 96 -2.96 -5.26 12.32
C LEU A 96 -3.59 -5.84 13.58
N LYS A 97 -2.76 -6.28 14.52
CA LYS A 97 -3.21 -6.67 15.86
C LYS A 97 -3.35 -5.40 16.68
N LYS A 98 -4.55 -5.17 17.22
CA LYS A 98 -4.84 -4.12 18.20
C LYS A 98 -4.83 -4.71 19.59
#